data_AF-A0A1D2VIE6-F1
#
_entry.id   AF-A0A1D2VIE6-F1
#
_cell.length_a   1.000
_cell.length_b   1.000
_cell.length_c   1.000
_cell.angle_alpha   90.00
_cell.angle_beta   90.00
_cell.angle_gamma   90.00
#
_symmetry.space_group_name_H-M   'P 1'
#
loop_
_entity.id
_entity.type
_entity.pdbx_description
1 polymer ?
#
loop_
_entity_poly.entity_id
_entity_poly.type
_entity_poly.pdbx_seq_one_letter_code
_entity_poly.pdbx_strand_id
1 'polypeptide(L)'
;MDSTDIYANNPDDDSNFNKDDFAESLKACTVIKSAGVALFRNSDLPESLNKFMKSLKYCNELMPTDSSISPLYTGFLNLKKSLFLNVSLIYLKQNKYHESIKYCNYLIELKESYPDFDQTVSEKDLTKCYYRLGKNYLNLKKYDQSLKYLLKANNLDPIDKLIKSDLQNCQSIITRQRENEKSKYSKFFN
;
A
#
# COMPACT_ATOMS: atom_id res chain seq x y z
N MET A 1 -27.03 -4.41 -1.54
CA MET A 1 -25.63 -4.60 -1.95
C MET A 1 -25.55 -4.13 -3.40
N ASP A 2 -25.51 -2.83 -3.61
CA ASP A 2 -25.31 -2.27 -4.96
C ASP A 2 -23.81 -2.08 -5.15
N SER A 3 -23.12 -3.19 -5.44
CA SER A 3 -21.67 -3.24 -5.66
C SER A 3 -21.30 -3.20 -7.15
N THR A 4 -22.24 -2.87 -8.02
CA THR A 4 -21.98 -2.72 -9.44
C THR A 4 -21.37 -1.35 -9.67
N ASP A 5 -20.11 -1.32 -10.09
CA ASP A 5 -19.45 -0.12 -10.58
C ASP A 5 -20.13 0.34 -11.87
N ILE A 6 -20.99 1.35 -11.78
CA ILE A 6 -21.73 1.97 -12.90
C ILE A 6 -20.99 3.17 -13.53
N TYR A 7 -19.87 3.57 -12.93
CA TYR A 7 -19.16 4.79 -13.26
C TYR A 7 -18.33 4.61 -14.54
N ALA A 8 -18.05 5.69 -15.27
CA ALA A 8 -17.20 5.67 -16.45
C ALA A 8 -15.75 5.27 -16.10
N ASN A 9 -14.90 4.98 -17.10
CA ASN A 9 -13.48 4.68 -16.81
C ASN A 9 -12.67 5.94 -16.46
N ASN A 10 -13.14 7.10 -16.90
CA ASN A 10 -12.54 8.40 -16.71
C ASN A 10 -13.59 9.30 -16.04
N PRO A 11 -13.32 9.94 -14.90
CA PRO A 11 -14.33 10.72 -14.20
C PRO A 11 -14.77 11.95 -15.01
N ASP A 12 -13.93 12.51 -15.88
CA ASP A 12 -14.34 13.60 -16.79
C ASP A 12 -15.51 13.20 -17.70
N ASP A 13 -15.57 11.93 -18.11
CA ASP A 13 -16.60 11.39 -19.00
C ASP A 13 -17.83 10.85 -18.23
N ASP A 14 -17.83 10.89 -16.89
CA ASP A 14 -18.90 10.31 -16.08
C ASP A 14 -20.11 11.24 -15.98
N SER A 15 -21.31 10.72 -16.25
CA SER A 15 -22.56 11.49 -16.14
C SER A 15 -23.51 10.95 -15.05
N ASN A 16 -23.04 10.02 -14.19
CA ASN A 16 -23.87 9.36 -13.19
C ASN A 16 -24.01 10.14 -11.87
N PHE A 17 -23.29 11.25 -11.71
CA PHE A 17 -23.29 12.07 -10.50
C PHE A 17 -22.84 13.50 -10.78
N ASN A 18 -23.15 14.42 -9.88
CA ASN A 18 -22.67 15.81 -9.94
C ASN A 18 -21.23 15.90 -9.43
N LYS A 19 -20.28 16.24 -10.31
CA LYS A 19 -18.85 16.32 -9.98
C LYS A 19 -18.50 17.50 -9.08
N ASP A 20 -19.32 18.55 -9.10
CA ASP A 20 -19.16 19.72 -8.22
C ASP A 20 -19.65 19.40 -6.80
N ASP A 21 -20.37 18.29 -6.61
CA ASP A 21 -20.70 17.76 -5.29
C ASP A 21 -19.64 16.75 -4.84
N PHE A 22 -18.77 17.21 -3.93
CA PHE A 22 -17.70 16.40 -3.37
C PHE A 22 -18.21 15.20 -2.55
N ALA A 23 -19.43 15.25 -2.00
CA ALA A 23 -20.02 14.12 -1.30
C ALA A 23 -20.44 13.02 -2.28
N GLU A 24 -21.04 13.39 -3.43
CA GLU A 24 -21.33 12.44 -4.51
C GLU A 24 -20.06 11.87 -5.13
N SER A 25 -19.04 12.71 -5.33
CA SER A 25 -17.72 12.28 -5.81
C SER A 25 -17.07 11.25 -4.87
N LEU A 26 -17.07 11.52 -3.56
CA LEU A 26 -16.55 10.58 -2.56
C LEU A 26 -17.33 9.26 -2.54
N LYS A 27 -18.66 9.33 -2.70
CA LYS A 27 -19.52 8.15 -2.84
C LYS A 27 -19.14 7.32 -4.06
N ALA A 28 -18.94 7.94 -5.22
CA ALA A 28 -18.51 7.27 -6.44
C ALA A 28 -17.17 6.54 -6.24
N CYS A 29 -16.17 7.24 -5.71
CA CYS A 29 -14.87 6.66 -5.40
C CYS A 29 -15.00 5.42 -4.48
N THR A 30 -15.88 5.51 -3.48
CA THR A 30 -16.14 4.45 -2.49
C THR A 30 -16.82 3.22 -3.09
N VAL A 31 -17.78 3.42 -3.99
CA VAL A 31 -18.46 2.33 -4.71
C VAL A 31 -17.47 1.60 -5.62
N ILE A 32 -16.66 2.34 -6.40
CA ILE A 32 -15.64 1.74 -7.28
C ILE A 32 -14.64 0.90 -6.45
N LYS A 33 -14.15 1.44 -5.31
CA LYS A 33 -13.30 0.65 -4.40
C LYS A 33 -14.01 -0.61 -3.91
N SER A 34 -15.29 -0.51 -3.56
CA SER A 34 -16.05 -1.65 -3.00
C SER A 34 -16.23 -2.76 -4.04
N ALA A 35 -16.42 -2.43 -5.32
CA ALA A 35 -16.36 -3.39 -6.42
C ALA A 35 -14.98 -4.07 -6.50
N GLY A 36 -13.89 -3.29 -6.38
CA GLY A 36 -12.53 -3.84 -6.31
C GLY A 36 -12.30 -4.80 -5.14
N VAL A 37 -12.88 -4.53 -3.98
CA VAL A 37 -12.84 -5.45 -2.81
C VAL A 37 -13.62 -6.73 -3.08
N ALA A 38 -14.77 -6.66 -3.74
CA ALA A 38 -15.55 -7.84 -4.11
C ALA A 38 -14.76 -8.75 -5.06
N LEU A 39 -14.13 -8.17 -6.09
CA LEU A 39 -13.25 -8.89 -7.03
C LEU A 39 -12.04 -9.50 -6.33
N PHE A 40 -11.41 -8.76 -5.39
CA PHE A 40 -10.30 -9.26 -4.59
C PHE A 40 -10.70 -10.52 -3.79
N ARG A 41 -11.88 -10.49 -3.16
CA ARG A 41 -12.41 -11.63 -2.40
C ARG A 41 -12.69 -12.84 -3.30
N ASN A 42 -13.05 -12.61 -4.55
CA ASN A 42 -13.23 -13.65 -5.57
C ASN A 42 -11.92 -14.06 -6.25
N SER A 43 -10.77 -13.61 -5.76
CA SER A 43 -9.42 -13.89 -6.30
C SER A 43 -9.16 -13.35 -7.71
N ASP A 44 -10.01 -12.48 -8.24
CA ASP A 44 -9.75 -11.77 -9.50
C ASP A 44 -8.84 -10.57 -9.24
N LEU A 45 -7.54 -10.85 -9.06
CA LEU A 45 -6.54 -9.84 -8.75
C LEU A 45 -6.36 -8.79 -9.87
N PRO A 46 -6.33 -9.15 -11.17
CA PRO A 46 -6.24 -8.17 -12.25
C PRO A 46 -7.41 -7.19 -12.26
N GLU A 47 -8.65 -7.67 -12.21
CA GLU A 47 -9.81 -6.77 -12.28
C GLU A 47 -10.00 -5.99 -10.98
N SER A 48 -9.66 -6.60 -9.83
CA SER A 48 -9.59 -5.89 -8.56
C SER A 48 -8.60 -4.71 -8.61
N LEU A 49 -7.41 -4.92 -9.19
CA LEU A 49 -6.43 -3.86 -9.38
C LEU A 49 -6.96 -2.76 -10.29
N ASN A 50 -7.62 -3.11 -11.41
CA ASN A 50 -8.24 -2.14 -12.31
C ASN A 50 -9.23 -1.24 -11.57
N LYS A 51 -10.10 -1.82 -10.73
CA LYS A 51 -11.05 -1.04 -9.92
C LYS A 51 -10.36 -0.15 -8.89
N PHE A 52 -9.33 -0.64 -8.19
CA PHE A 52 -8.60 0.21 -7.24
C PHE A 52 -7.86 1.35 -7.93
N MET A 53 -7.27 1.11 -9.10
CA MET A 53 -6.61 2.14 -9.91
C MET A 53 -7.61 3.18 -10.43
N LYS A 54 -8.78 2.73 -10.88
CA LYS A 54 -9.89 3.62 -11.27
C LYS A 54 -10.36 4.48 -10.09
N SER A 55 -10.57 3.88 -8.93
CA SER A 55 -10.96 4.61 -7.71
C SER A 55 -9.89 5.63 -7.30
N LEU A 56 -8.60 5.30 -7.41
CA LEU A 56 -7.50 6.25 -7.19
C LEU A 56 -7.51 7.42 -8.18
N LYS A 57 -7.81 7.16 -9.45
CA LYS A 57 -7.95 8.20 -10.48
C LYS A 57 -9.06 9.17 -10.10
N TYR A 58 -10.25 8.65 -9.77
CA TYR A 58 -11.37 9.47 -9.30
C TYR A 58 -11.00 10.29 -8.05
N CYS A 59 -10.32 9.69 -7.07
CA CYS A 59 -9.83 10.44 -5.90
C CYS A 59 -8.86 11.55 -6.26
N ASN A 60 -7.99 11.38 -7.26
CA ASN A 60 -7.00 12.40 -7.60
C ASN A 60 -7.62 13.57 -8.38
N GLU A 61 -8.66 13.30 -9.18
CA GLU A 61 -9.28 14.29 -10.05
C GLU A 61 -10.44 15.03 -9.37
N LEU A 62 -11.17 14.39 -8.44
CA LEU A 62 -12.38 14.94 -7.82
C LEU A 62 -12.20 15.37 -6.36
N MET A 63 -11.03 15.16 -5.76
CA MET A 63 -10.80 15.59 -4.38
C MET A 63 -10.75 17.11 -4.30
N PRO A 64 -11.38 17.74 -3.28
CA PRO A 64 -11.33 19.18 -3.10
C PRO A 64 -9.89 19.69 -3.03
N THR A 65 -9.61 20.84 -3.65
CA THR A 65 -8.29 21.49 -3.60
C THR A 65 -8.06 22.27 -2.32
N ASP A 66 -9.13 22.75 -1.67
CA ASP A 66 -9.04 23.37 -0.35
C ASP A 66 -8.71 22.30 0.70
N SER A 67 -7.52 22.43 1.31
CA SER A 67 -7.01 21.56 2.35
C SER A 67 -7.55 21.89 3.74
N SER A 68 -8.51 22.83 3.86
CA SER A 68 -9.30 22.97 5.08
C SER A 68 -9.86 21.60 5.43
N ILE A 69 -9.59 21.14 6.66
CA ILE A 69 -9.88 19.77 7.11
C ILE A 69 -11.39 19.61 7.25
N SER A 70 -12.08 19.48 6.11
CA SER A 70 -13.49 19.14 6.04
C SER A 70 -13.64 17.61 6.20
N PRO A 71 -14.79 17.14 6.67
CA PRO A 71 -15.10 15.71 6.70
C PRO A 71 -14.96 15.04 5.33
N LEU A 72 -15.22 15.78 4.24
CA LEU A 72 -15.11 15.28 2.87
C LEU A 72 -13.65 15.08 2.46
N TYR A 73 -12.80 16.09 2.68
CA TYR A 73 -11.36 15.99 2.41
C TYR A 73 -10.73 14.81 3.19
N THR A 74 -11.08 14.70 4.47
CA THR A 74 -10.74 13.57 5.34
C THR A 74 -11.19 12.23 4.77
N GLY A 75 -12.41 12.18 4.21
CA GLY A 75 -12.95 11.00 3.53
C GLY A 75 -12.10 10.56 2.34
N PHE A 76 -11.67 11.50 1.49
CA PHE A 76 -10.78 11.20 0.36
C PHE A 76 -9.40 10.70 0.81
N LEU A 77 -8.79 11.32 1.83
CA LEU A 77 -7.51 10.85 2.36
C LEU A 77 -7.62 9.43 2.94
N ASN A 78 -8.68 9.13 3.70
CA ASN A 78 -8.97 7.79 4.20
C ASN A 78 -9.16 6.77 3.08
N LEU A 79 -9.78 7.18 1.97
CA LEU A 79 -9.99 6.34 0.81
C LEU A 79 -8.66 6.05 0.10
N LYS A 80 -7.83 7.08 -0.17
CA LYS A 80 -6.48 6.94 -0.74
C LYS A 80 -5.59 6.02 0.11
N LYS A 81 -5.63 6.16 1.44
CA LYS A 81 -4.97 5.23 2.38
C LYS A 81 -5.35 3.78 2.12
N SER A 82 -6.65 3.47 2.09
CA SER A 82 -7.14 2.12 1.83
C SER A 82 -6.72 1.61 0.45
N LEU A 83 -6.73 2.47 -0.56
CA LEU A 83 -6.37 2.11 -1.92
C LEU A 83 -4.87 1.80 -2.05
N PHE A 84 -4.00 2.63 -1.47
CA PHE A 84 -2.56 2.36 -1.42
C PHE A 84 -2.22 1.03 -0.76
N LEU A 85 -2.92 0.70 0.34
CA LEU A 85 -2.80 -0.61 0.97
C LEU A 85 -3.30 -1.75 0.06
N ASN A 86 -4.44 -1.62 -0.61
CA ASN A 86 -4.92 -2.72 -1.45
C ASN A 86 -4.05 -2.92 -2.70
N VAL A 87 -3.66 -1.83 -3.34
CA VAL A 87 -2.82 -1.83 -4.55
C VAL A 87 -1.43 -2.40 -4.25
N SER A 88 -0.77 -1.96 -3.16
CA SER A 88 0.53 -2.53 -2.76
C SER A 88 0.44 -4.03 -2.49
N LEU A 89 -0.65 -4.52 -1.88
CA LEU A 89 -0.83 -5.95 -1.65
C LEU A 89 -0.93 -6.74 -2.96
N ILE A 90 -1.71 -6.25 -3.93
CA ILE A 90 -1.88 -6.94 -5.21
C ILE A 90 -0.55 -6.96 -5.97
N TYR A 91 0.16 -5.83 -6.04
CA TYR A 91 1.46 -5.80 -6.71
C TYR A 91 2.47 -6.75 -6.06
N LEU A 92 2.51 -6.83 -4.74
CA LEU A 92 3.33 -7.82 -4.04
C LEU A 92 2.94 -9.26 -4.43
N LYS A 93 1.63 -9.58 -4.48
CA LYS A 93 1.13 -10.90 -4.93
C LYS A 93 1.47 -11.21 -6.39
N GLN A 94 1.58 -10.21 -7.24
CA GLN A 94 1.97 -10.32 -8.65
C GLN A 94 3.49 -10.31 -8.87
N ASN A 95 4.30 -10.28 -7.80
CA ASN A 95 5.76 -10.12 -7.87
C ASN A 95 6.22 -8.82 -8.56
N LYS A 96 5.35 -7.81 -8.63
CA LYS A 96 5.64 -6.46 -9.14
C LYS A 96 6.18 -5.59 -8.01
N TYR A 97 7.40 -5.90 -7.58
CA TYR A 97 7.92 -5.41 -6.30
C TYR A 97 8.15 -3.89 -6.28
N HIS A 98 8.59 -3.31 -7.40
CA HIS A 98 8.83 -1.86 -7.49
C HIS A 98 7.53 -1.05 -7.41
N GLU A 99 6.48 -1.53 -8.07
CA GLU A 99 5.14 -0.96 -8.01
C GLU A 99 4.57 -1.09 -6.61
N SER A 100 4.73 -2.24 -5.96
CA SER A 100 4.31 -2.39 -4.56
C SER A 100 5.03 -1.41 -3.64
N ILE A 101 6.35 -1.23 -3.80
CA ILE A 101 7.14 -0.27 -3.00
C ILE A 101 6.63 1.16 -3.22
N LYS A 102 6.35 1.55 -4.47
CA LYS A 102 5.82 2.88 -4.82
C LYS A 102 4.56 3.21 -4.00
N TYR A 103 3.57 2.31 -3.97
CA TYR A 103 2.33 2.55 -3.22
C TYR A 103 2.50 2.48 -1.70
N CYS A 104 3.46 1.70 -1.19
CA CYS A 104 3.84 1.76 0.22
C CYS A 104 4.45 3.13 0.58
N ASN A 105 5.30 3.69 -0.28
CA ASN A 105 5.89 5.01 -0.04
C ASN A 105 4.83 6.12 -0.09
N TYR A 106 3.87 6.07 -1.02
CA TYR A 106 2.74 7.02 -1.04
C TYR A 106 1.91 7.00 0.25
N LEU A 107 1.78 5.85 0.92
CA LEU A 107 1.13 5.78 2.23
C LEU A 107 1.97 6.44 3.34
N ILE A 108 3.29 6.30 3.29
CA ILE A 108 4.20 6.96 4.24
C ILE A 108 4.17 8.48 4.02
N GLU A 109 4.28 8.93 2.78
CA GLU A 109 4.16 10.34 2.39
C GLU A 109 2.81 10.93 2.83
N LEU A 110 1.72 10.15 2.73
CA LEU A 110 0.40 10.56 3.23
C LEU A 110 0.41 10.79 4.75
N LYS A 111 1.08 9.95 5.54
CA LYS A 111 1.21 10.17 6.99
C LYS A 111 2.10 11.38 7.31
N GLU A 112 3.19 11.57 6.57
CA GLU A 112 4.13 12.68 6.77
C GLU A 112 3.52 14.04 6.38
N SER A 113 2.73 14.08 5.31
CA SER A 113 2.09 15.31 4.81
C SER A 113 0.95 15.78 5.71
N TYR A 114 0.35 14.87 6.47
CA TYR A 114 -0.79 15.15 7.34
C TYR A 114 -0.53 14.55 8.75
N PRO A 115 0.40 15.14 9.53
CA PRO A 115 0.79 14.58 10.83
C PRO A 115 -0.35 14.65 11.84
N ASP A 116 -1.06 15.79 11.91
CA ASP A 116 -2.20 16.06 12.80
C ASP A 116 -3.50 15.38 12.36
N PHE A 117 -3.48 14.77 11.18
CA PHE A 117 -4.50 13.83 10.71
C PHE A 117 -4.32 12.47 11.40
N ASP A 118 -4.09 12.53 12.72
CA ASP A 118 -3.35 11.58 13.54
C ASP A 118 -4.15 10.30 13.86
N GLN A 119 -5.33 10.14 13.28
CA GLN A 119 -6.17 8.94 13.45
C GLN A 119 -6.39 8.15 12.16
N THR A 120 -5.74 8.49 11.05
CA THR A 120 -6.06 7.86 9.76
C THR A 120 -5.09 6.77 9.36
N VAL A 121 -3.79 7.03 9.30
CA VAL A 121 -2.78 5.97 9.11
C VAL A 121 -2.42 5.42 10.49
N SER A 122 -3.22 4.46 10.93
CA SER A 122 -3.00 3.75 12.20
C SER A 122 -1.68 2.99 12.22
N GLU A 123 -1.17 2.66 13.41
CA GLU A 123 -0.04 1.75 13.57
C GLU A 123 -0.27 0.43 12.83
N LYS A 124 -1.49 -0.11 12.86
CA LYS A 124 -1.86 -1.32 12.11
C LYS A 124 -1.70 -1.16 10.60
N ASP A 125 -2.00 0.03 10.05
CA ASP A 125 -1.80 0.31 8.63
C ASP A 125 -0.32 0.47 8.30
N LEU A 126 0.47 1.12 9.17
CA LEU A 126 1.93 1.19 9.05
C LEU A 126 2.59 -0.18 9.17
N THR A 127 2.14 -1.07 10.06
CA THR A 127 2.63 -2.44 10.20
C THR A 127 2.48 -3.19 8.87
N LYS A 128 1.30 -3.14 8.25
CA LYS A 128 1.07 -3.76 6.93
C LYS A 128 1.99 -3.17 5.86
N CYS A 129 2.17 -1.85 5.88
CA CYS A 129 3.03 -1.14 4.93
C CYS A 129 4.49 -1.56 5.05
N TYR A 130 5.04 -1.48 6.26
CA TYR A 130 6.41 -1.85 6.56
C TYR A 130 6.67 -3.34 6.33
N TYR A 131 5.73 -4.21 6.70
CA TYR A 131 5.85 -5.63 6.40
C TYR A 131 5.96 -5.88 4.89
N ARG A 132 5.09 -5.25 4.08
CA ARG A 132 5.15 -5.38 2.61
C ARG A 132 6.44 -4.79 2.02
N LEU A 133 6.91 -3.65 2.50
CA LEU A 133 8.22 -3.11 2.10
C LEU A 133 9.33 -4.11 2.39
N GLY A 134 9.34 -4.68 3.60
CA GLY A 134 10.22 -5.78 4.00
C GLY A 134 10.20 -6.94 2.99
N LYS A 135 9.02 -7.48 2.69
CA LYS A 135 8.84 -8.56 1.69
C LYS A 135 9.35 -8.17 0.30
N ASN A 136 9.03 -6.97 -0.19
CA ASN A 136 9.47 -6.54 -1.51
C ASN A 136 10.99 -6.47 -1.59
N TYR A 137 11.63 -5.83 -0.61
CA TYR A 137 13.09 -5.75 -0.57
C TYR A 137 13.76 -7.11 -0.38
N LEU A 138 13.15 -8.02 0.39
CA LEU A 138 13.62 -9.40 0.54
C LEU A 138 13.65 -10.13 -0.82
N ASN A 139 12.56 -10.04 -1.59
CA ASN A 139 12.47 -10.66 -2.92
C ASN A 139 13.42 -10.00 -3.94
N LEU A 140 13.66 -8.70 -3.81
CA LEU A 140 14.66 -7.97 -4.60
C LEU A 140 16.11 -8.22 -4.14
N LYS A 141 16.34 -9.08 -3.13
CA LYS A 141 17.66 -9.36 -2.54
C LYS A 141 18.36 -8.11 -1.98
N LYS A 142 17.57 -7.08 -1.62
CA LYS A 142 18.01 -5.85 -0.97
C LYS A 142 17.90 -6.01 0.54
N TYR A 143 18.76 -6.87 1.10
CA TYR A 143 18.56 -7.41 2.44
C TYR A 143 18.66 -6.38 3.57
N ASP A 144 19.51 -5.35 3.44
CA ASP A 144 19.59 -4.29 4.46
C ASP A 144 18.30 -3.46 4.52
N GLN A 145 17.72 -3.11 3.35
CA GLN A 145 16.43 -2.45 3.29
C GLN A 145 15.31 -3.35 3.82
N SER A 146 15.33 -4.65 3.47
CA SER A 146 14.40 -5.64 4.01
C SER A 146 14.44 -5.67 5.53
N LEU A 147 15.64 -5.80 6.12
CA LEU A 147 15.86 -5.83 7.56
C LEU A 147 15.32 -4.55 8.23
N LYS A 148 15.64 -3.38 7.67
CA LYS A 148 15.15 -2.09 8.17
C LYS A 148 13.62 -2.06 8.29
N TYR A 149 12.89 -2.45 7.24
CA TYR A 149 11.44 -2.37 7.24
C TYR A 149 10.77 -3.51 8.02
N LEU A 150 11.34 -4.71 8.03
CA LEU A 150 10.85 -5.81 8.88
C LEU A 150 11.02 -5.50 10.37
N LEU A 151 12.11 -4.83 10.77
CA LEU A 151 12.28 -4.35 12.15
C LEU A 151 11.22 -3.29 12.50
N LYS A 152 10.95 -2.33 11.62
CA LYS A 152 9.87 -1.35 11.83
C LYS A 152 8.51 -2.03 12.00
N ALA A 153 8.21 -3.02 11.16
CA ALA A 153 6.96 -3.79 11.27
C ALA A 153 6.88 -4.57 12.59
N ASN A 154 7.97 -5.24 12.98
CA ASN A 154 8.06 -6.00 14.23
C ASN A 154 7.98 -5.12 15.49
N ASN A 155 8.48 -3.88 15.42
CA ASN A 155 8.38 -2.95 16.54
C ASN A 155 6.93 -2.50 16.78
N LEU A 156 6.12 -2.38 15.71
CA LEU A 156 4.70 -2.03 15.82
C LEU A 156 3.82 -3.24 16.15
N ASP A 157 4.18 -4.43 15.69
CA ASP A 157 3.49 -5.67 16.03
C ASP A 157 4.49 -6.79 16.34
N PRO A 158 4.99 -6.85 17.59
CA PRO A 158 5.98 -7.84 18.00
C PRO A 158 5.37 -9.21 18.28
N ILE A 159 4.07 -9.44 18.07
CA ILE A 159 3.45 -10.76 18.26
C ILE A 159 3.09 -11.45 16.95
N ASP A 160 3.08 -10.72 15.83
CA ASP A 160 2.87 -11.29 14.50
C ASP A 160 3.96 -12.30 14.13
N LYS A 161 3.54 -13.56 13.95
CA LYS A 161 4.44 -14.69 13.64
C LYS A 161 5.04 -14.61 12.24
N LEU A 162 4.32 -14.05 11.28
CA LEU A 162 4.80 -13.92 9.89
C LEU A 162 5.90 -12.87 9.82
N ILE A 163 5.72 -11.73 10.48
CA ILE A 163 6.73 -10.67 10.58
C ILE A 163 8.01 -11.23 11.22
N LYS A 164 7.88 -11.93 12.37
CA LYS A 164 9.02 -12.56 13.04
C LYS A 164 9.75 -13.57 12.16
N SER A 165 9.01 -14.44 11.47
CA SER A 165 9.60 -15.47 10.62
C SER A 165 10.38 -14.85 9.44
N ASP A 166 9.79 -13.87 8.76
CA ASP A 166 10.46 -13.17 7.66
C ASP A 166 11.68 -12.35 8.15
N LEU A 167 11.60 -11.75 9.34
CA LEU A 167 12.72 -11.04 9.97
C LEU A 167 13.89 -11.98 10.27
N GLN A 168 13.62 -13.13 10.89
CA GLN A 168 14.63 -14.16 11.18
C GLN A 168 15.27 -14.71 9.90
N ASN A 169 14.46 -14.98 8.87
CA ASN A 169 14.95 -15.40 7.57
C ASN A 169 15.90 -14.35 6.95
N CYS A 170 15.49 -13.08 6.97
CA CYS A 170 16.33 -11.98 6.46
C CYS A 170 17.66 -11.87 7.22
N GLN A 171 17.63 -11.99 8.56
CA GLN A 171 18.84 -11.97 9.40
C GLN A 171 19.77 -13.14 9.08
N SER A 172 19.23 -14.36 8.94
CA SER A 172 19.98 -15.55 8.55
C SER A 172 20.69 -15.39 7.21
N ILE A 173 19.99 -14.84 6.19
CA ILE A 173 20.57 -14.59 4.88
C ILE A 173 21.75 -13.61 4.98
N ILE A 174 21.59 -12.51 5.70
CA ILE A 174 22.65 -11.50 5.88
C ILE A 174 23.87 -12.10 6.59
N THR A 175 23.65 -12.88 7.65
CA THR A 175 24.75 -13.55 8.37
C THR A 175 25.52 -14.48 7.45
N ARG A 176 24.81 -15.33 6.70
CA ARG A 176 25.43 -16.26 5.74
C ARG A 176 26.20 -15.52 4.64
N GLN A 177 25.71 -14.38 4.15
CA GLN A 177 26.44 -13.56 3.17
C GLN A 177 27.76 -13.06 3.73
N ARG A 178 27.76 -12.53 4.95
CA ARG A 178 28.97 -12.04 5.62
C ARG A 178 29.99 -13.16 5.87
N GLU A 179 29.53 -14.35 6.27
CA GLU A 179 30.40 -15.53 6.45
C GLU A 179 31.01 -16.00 5.12
N ASN A 180 30.22 -16.01 4.05
CA ASN A 180 30.68 -16.35 2.70
C ASN A 180 31.69 -15.33 2.16
N GLU A 181 31.50 -14.04 2.44
CA GLU A 181 32.45 -12.99 2.08
C GLU A 181 33.77 -13.17 2.83
N LYS A 182 33.71 -13.31 4.17
CA LYS A 182 34.90 -13.56 5.00
C LYS A 182 35.70 -14.79 4.56
N SER A 183 35.02 -15.89 4.27
CA SER A 183 35.68 -17.14 3.84
C SER A 183 36.25 -17.08 2.42
N LYS A 184 35.73 -16.23 1.53
CA LYS A 184 36.35 -15.95 0.24
C LYS A 184 37.62 -15.14 0.43
N TYR A 185 37.58 -14.06 1.21
CA TYR A 185 38.76 -13.25 1.50
C TYR A 185 39.89 -14.08 2.13
N SER A 186 39.59 -14.92 3.12
CA SER A 186 40.62 -15.77 3.75
C SER A 186 41.26 -16.78 2.80
N LYS A 187 40.58 -17.18 1.71
CA LYS A 187 41.16 -18.03 0.65
C LYS A 187 41.99 -17.26 -0.37
N PHE A 188 41.80 -15.96 -0.51
CA PHE A 188 42.60 -15.12 -1.42
C PHE A 188 43.95 -14.70 -0.80
N PHE A 189 44.06 -14.71 0.53
CA PHE A 189 45.26 -14.30 1.26
C PHE A 189 46.05 -15.48 1.87
N ASN A 190 45.65 -16.71 1.59
CA ASN A 190 46.37 -17.95 1.95
C ASN A 190 46.90 -18.64 0.70
#